data_AF-A0A3B5A6L9-F1
#
_entry.id   AF-A0A3B5A6L9-F1
#
_cell.length_a   1.000
_cell.length_b   1.000
_cell.length_c   1.000
_cell.angle_alpha   90.00
_cell.angle_beta   90.00
_cell.angle_gamma   90.00
#
_symmetry.space_group_name_H-M   'P 1'
#
loop_
_entity.id
_entity.type
_entity.pdbx_description
1 polymer ?
#
loop_
_entity_poly.entity_id
_entity_poly.type
_entity_poly.pdbx_seq_one_letter_code
_entity_poly.pdbx_strand_id
1 'polypeptide(L)'
;YETMAATARRQPEGSLVYVIEQTDLYLRVRDGVRQVLQLVVWKVLSVGIVNVLHCPQLHLVALNSPQTGAMRGIRGADFMCFTQAQAIGMKGTFRAFLSARLQDLHSIVRKADRDSMPIVNLKLKYQLYWDAIFNDGRMKDRVPIYSFDGRDVLSDSAWPEKTMWHGSTSGGQRHVDSFCETWRVGERALTGMPRLCCLGQISA
;
A
#
# COMPACT_ATOMS: atom_id res chain seq x y z
N TYR A 1 11.72 -29.12 19.56
CA TYR A 1 11.47 -28.26 20.72
C TYR A 1 12.35 -28.63 21.92
N GLU A 2 12.31 -29.87 22.45
CA GLU A 2 13.07 -30.23 23.66
C GLU A 2 14.60 -30.09 23.51
N THR A 3 15.15 -30.51 22.38
CA THR A 3 16.58 -30.36 22.04
C THR A 3 17.01 -28.90 21.99
N MET A 4 16.19 -28.04 21.38
CA MET A 4 16.41 -26.60 21.34
C MET A 4 16.30 -25.97 22.73
N ALA A 5 15.28 -26.32 23.52
CA ALA A 5 15.08 -25.79 24.87
C ALA A 5 16.25 -26.17 25.81
N ALA A 6 16.78 -27.39 25.70
CA ALA A 6 17.97 -27.83 26.43
C ALA A 6 19.23 -27.04 26.05
N THR A 7 19.39 -26.73 24.76
CA THR A 7 20.54 -25.97 24.24
C THR A 7 20.45 -24.50 24.61
N ALA A 8 19.25 -23.92 24.53
CA ALA A 8 18.98 -22.53 24.87
C ALA A 8 19.17 -22.23 26.37
N ARG A 9 18.99 -23.22 27.26
CA ARG A 9 19.29 -23.05 28.70
C ARG A 9 20.74 -22.67 28.98
N ARG A 10 21.67 -23.02 28.08
CA ARG A 10 23.10 -22.67 28.15
C ARG A 10 23.39 -21.23 27.74
N GLN A 11 22.42 -20.55 27.12
CA GLN A 11 22.53 -19.14 26.74
C GLN A 11 22.08 -18.25 27.91
N PRO A 12 22.70 -17.06 28.08
CA PRO A 12 22.27 -16.11 29.10
C PRO A 12 20.81 -15.66 28.87
N GLU A 13 20.14 -15.27 29.95
CA GLU A 13 18.80 -14.70 29.87
C GLU A 13 18.79 -13.44 29.00
N GLY A 14 17.81 -13.32 28.11
CA GLY A 14 17.72 -12.24 27.11
C GLY A 14 18.35 -12.57 25.75
N SER A 15 19.07 -13.68 25.60
CA SER A 15 19.60 -14.10 24.29
C SER A 15 18.50 -14.51 23.30
N LEU A 16 18.72 -14.17 22.02
CA LEU A 16 17.89 -14.62 20.91
C LEU A 16 18.44 -15.94 20.34
N VAL A 17 17.55 -16.91 20.13
CA VAL A 17 17.85 -18.23 19.58
C VAL A 17 17.06 -18.41 18.30
N TYR A 18 17.75 -18.47 17.15
CA TYR A 18 17.14 -18.67 15.85
C TYR A 18 17.22 -20.13 15.42
N VAL A 19 16.07 -20.73 15.08
CA VAL A 19 15.96 -22.12 14.63
C VAL A 19 15.84 -22.14 13.11
N ILE A 20 16.94 -22.45 12.44
CA ILE A 20 17.05 -22.39 10.97
C ILE A 20 16.02 -23.31 10.29
N GLU A 21 15.83 -24.53 10.80
CA GLU A 21 14.93 -25.53 10.18
C GLU A 21 13.45 -25.11 10.17
N GLN A 22 13.03 -24.32 11.15
CA GLN A 22 11.64 -23.91 11.35
C GLN A 22 11.42 -22.42 11.10
N THR A 23 12.48 -21.67 10.77
CA THR A 23 12.47 -20.20 10.60
C THR A 23 11.89 -19.43 11.80
N ASP A 24 11.96 -20.02 12.99
CA ASP A 24 11.40 -19.46 14.22
C ASP A 24 12.48 -18.76 15.06
N LEU A 25 12.11 -17.64 15.68
CA LEU A 25 12.95 -16.93 16.65
C LEU A 25 12.41 -17.15 18.07
N TYR A 26 13.30 -17.39 19.03
CA TYR A 26 12.96 -17.59 20.43
C TYR A 26 13.77 -16.64 21.32
N LEU A 27 13.16 -16.15 22.40
CA LEU A 27 13.82 -15.40 23.46
C LEU A 27 14.10 -16.33 24.64
N ARG A 28 15.35 -16.38 25.10
CA ARG A 28 15.74 -17.07 26.32
C ARG A 28 15.24 -16.31 27.55
N VAL A 29 14.34 -16.94 28.32
CA VAL A 29 13.76 -16.42 29.58
C VAL A 29 14.13 -17.33 30.73
N ARG A 30 14.18 -16.88 31.98
CA ARG A 30 14.63 -17.65 33.17
C ARG A 30 14.35 -19.16 33.15
N ASP A 31 13.11 -19.58 32.89
CA ASP A 31 12.66 -20.99 32.94
C ASP A 31 12.57 -21.71 31.58
N GLY A 32 13.12 -21.12 30.51
CA GLY A 32 13.17 -21.77 29.20
C GLY A 32 13.29 -20.81 28.04
N VAL A 33 12.46 -21.00 27.03
CA VAL A 33 12.40 -20.14 25.85
C VAL A 33 10.95 -19.78 25.55
N ARG A 34 10.72 -18.57 25.07
CA ARG A 34 9.42 -18.13 24.55
C ARG A 34 9.57 -17.87 23.06
N GLN A 35 8.69 -18.43 22.25
CA GLN A 35 8.65 -18.13 20.82
C GLN A 35 8.37 -16.64 20.65
N VAL A 36 9.24 -15.97 19.93
CA VAL A 36 9.03 -14.59 19.53
C VAL A 36 8.20 -14.65 18.26
N LEU A 37 6.89 -14.44 18.40
CA LEU A 37 6.00 -14.26 17.26
C LEU A 37 6.60 -13.19 16.34
N GLN A 38 6.46 -13.37 15.03
CA GLN A 38 6.99 -12.42 14.05
C GLN A 38 6.56 -10.99 14.39
N LEU A 39 5.30 -10.74 14.76
CA LEU A 39 4.82 -9.44 15.22
C LEU A 39 5.55 -8.87 16.47
N VAL A 40 6.05 -9.73 17.38
CA VAL A 40 6.81 -9.34 18.57
C VAL A 40 8.26 -9.01 18.21
N VAL A 41 8.89 -9.75 17.29
CA VAL A 41 10.23 -9.42 16.77
C VAL A 41 10.23 -7.99 16.21
N TRP A 42 9.19 -7.66 15.45
CA TRP A 42 9.02 -6.33 14.84
C TRP A 42 8.88 -5.25 15.91
N LYS A 43 8.14 -5.55 16.99
CA LYS A 43 7.97 -4.64 18.14
C LYS A 43 9.24 -4.46 18.96
N VAL A 44 10.00 -5.53 19.20
CA VAL A 44 11.25 -5.51 20.00
C VAL A 44 12.35 -4.74 19.26
N LEU A 45 12.46 -4.91 17.94
CA LEU A 45 13.41 -4.16 17.12
C LEU A 45 13.10 -2.65 17.04
N SER A 46 11.84 -2.25 17.27
CA SER A 46 11.46 -0.83 17.33
C SER A 46 11.72 -0.14 18.67
N VAL A 47 12.12 -0.85 19.74
CA VAL A 47 12.17 -0.27 21.11
C VAL A 47 13.58 -0.11 21.70
N GLY A 48 14.66 -0.61 21.08
CA GLY A 48 15.99 -0.31 21.63
C GLY A 48 17.20 -0.83 20.87
N ILE A 49 18.04 0.13 20.44
CA ILE A 49 19.49 -0.02 20.21
C ILE A 49 19.91 -1.07 19.17
N VAL A 50 19.53 -0.91 17.90
CA VAL A 50 20.40 -0.94 16.69
C VAL A 50 19.53 -0.43 15.52
N ASN A 51 20.02 0.54 14.74
CA ASN A 51 19.46 1.08 13.49
C ASN A 51 18.04 0.66 13.10
N VAL A 52 17.11 1.61 13.19
CA VAL A 52 15.73 1.57 12.67
C VAL A 52 15.61 0.61 11.49
N LEU A 53 15.12 -0.60 11.76
CA LEU A 53 14.72 -1.56 10.74
C LEU A 53 13.52 -0.94 10.02
N HIS A 54 13.80 -0.09 9.03
CA HIS A 54 12.80 0.42 8.10
C HIS A 54 12.33 -0.78 7.30
N CYS A 55 11.30 -1.45 7.78
CA CYS A 55 10.63 -2.46 6.99
C CYS A 55 10.01 -1.73 5.78
N PRO A 56 10.43 -2.06 4.55
CA PRO A 56 9.94 -1.38 3.37
C PRO A 56 8.43 -1.59 3.26
N GLN A 57 7.72 -0.50 2.99
CA GLN A 57 6.26 -0.45 2.94
C GLN A 57 5.84 0.33 1.69
N LEU A 58 4.73 -0.09 1.10
CA LEU A 58 4.10 0.63 0.01
C LEU A 58 3.07 1.58 0.61
N HIS A 59 3.18 2.87 0.33
CA HIS A 59 2.22 3.85 0.84
C HIS A 59 1.12 4.08 -0.20
N LEU A 60 -0.13 3.88 0.21
CA LEU A 60 -1.32 4.27 -0.53
C LEU A 60 -1.86 5.57 0.07
N VAL A 61 -1.84 6.64 -0.72
CA VAL A 61 -2.09 8.02 -0.29
C VAL A 61 -2.80 8.76 -1.40
N ALA A 62 -3.93 9.36 -1.08
CA ALA A 62 -4.71 10.11 -2.06
C ALA A 62 -4.07 11.47 -2.38
N LEU A 63 -4.39 12.00 -3.57
CA LEU A 63 -4.14 13.41 -3.88
C LEU A 63 -4.97 14.31 -2.96
N ASN A 64 -4.56 15.56 -2.77
CA ASN A 64 -5.22 16.57 -1.93
C ASN A 64 -6.52 17.15 -2.52
N SER A 65 -6.94 16.72 -3.70
CA SER A 65 -8.23 17.13 -4.26
C SER A 65 -8.76 16.09 -5.25
N PRO A 66 -10.09 15.97 -5.39
CA PRO A 66 -10.67 15.09 -6.41
C PRO A 66 -10.24 15.52 -7.81
N GLN A 67 -9.98 14.53 -8.66
CA GLN A 67 -9.56 14.75 -10.05
C GLN A 67 -10.64 14.29 -11.02
N THR A 68 -10.77 15.02 -12.14
CA THR A 68 -11.51 14.55 -13.30
C THR A 68 -10.64 13.59 -14.13
N GLY A 69 -11.21 13.01 -15.20
CA GLY A 69 -10.44 12.25 -16.17
C GLY A 69 -9.37 13.03 -16.93
N ALA A 70 -9.35 14.37 -16.86
CA ALA A 70 -8.42 15.24 -17.60
C ALA A 70 -7.10 15.50 -16.88
N MET A 71 -6.39 14.45 -16.49
CA MET A 71 -5.16 14.54 -15.67
C MET A 71 -3.89 14.81 -16.48
N ARG A 72 -4.01 15.36 -17.70
CA ARG A 72 -2.90 15.55 -18.66
C ARG A 72 -2.18 14.23 -18.97
N GLY A 73 -2.93 13.13 -18.95
CA GLY A 73 -2.45 11.77 -19.13
C GLY A 73 -1.78 11.16 -17.91
N ILE A 74 -1.35 9.90 -18.02
CA ILE A 74 -0.71 9.17 -16.90
C ILE A 74 0.51 9.90 -16.34
N ARG A 75 1.27 10.62 -17.18
CA ARG A 75 2.42 11.42 -16.75
C ARG A 75 2.02 12.61 -15.89
N GLY A 76 0.89 13.26 -16.19
CA GLY A 76 0.38 14.36 -15.38
C GLY A 76 -0.15 13.87 -14.03
N ALA A 77 -0.82 12.72 -14.02
CA ALA A 77 -1.24 12.05 -12.79
C ALA A 77 -0.02 11.65 -11.91
N ASP A 78 0.98 10.99 -12.49
CA ASP A 78 2.24 10.63 -11.80
C ASP A 78 2.95 11.88 -11.24
N PHE A 79 2.95 12.99 -11.99
CA PHE A 79 3.55 14.24 -11.55
C PHE A 79 2.82 14.88 -10.35
N MET A 80 1.48 14.80 -10.30
CA MET A 80 0.72 15.25 -9.13
C MET A 80 1.06 14.44 -7.88
N CYS A 81 1.16 13.11 -8.00
CA CYS A 81 1.57 12.24 -6.90
C CYS A 81 3.00 12.58 -6.42
N PHE A 82 3.94 12.73 -7.35
CA PHE A 82 5.31 13.10 -7.04
C PHE A 82 5.41 14.43 -6.29
N THR A 83 4.77 15.48 -6.81
CA THR A 83 4.86 16.83 -6.23
C THR A 83 4.23 16.92 -4.85
N GLN A 84 3.07 16.29 -4.63
CA GLN A 84 2.42 16.33 -3.32
C GLN A 84 3.16 15.48 -2.27
N ALA A 85 3.72 14.33 -2.66
CA ALA A 85 4.57 13.53 -1.79
C ALA A 85 5.82 14.31 -1.35
N GLN A 86 6.49 14.97 -2.30
CA GLN A 86 7.67 15.80 -2.02
C GLN A 86 7.35 16.98 -1.10
N ALA A 87 6.19 17.63 -1.28
CA ALA A 87 5.77 18.76 -0.47
C ALA A 87 5.64 18.43 1.04
N ILE A 88 5.39 17.16 1.37
CA ILE A 88 5.31 16.69 2.77
C ILE A 88 6.54 15.87 3.21
N GLY A 89 7.61 15.87 2.40
CA GLY A 89 8.86 15.20 2.72
C GLY A 89 8.82 13.67 2.65
N MET A 90 7.80 13.08 1.99
CA MET A 90 7.78 11.63 1.77
C MET A 90 8.90 11.23 0.82
N LYS A 91 9.61 10.17 1.21
CA LYS A 91 10.71 9.58 0.44
C LYS A 91 10.19 8.41 -0.39
N GLY A 92 10.72 8.24 -1.60
CA GLY A 92 10.35 7.17 -2.53
C GLY A 92 9.72 7.68 -3.82
N THR A 93 9.28 6.74 -4.65
CA THR A 93 8.67 7.04 -5.96
C THR A 93 7.17 6.84 -5.88
N PHE A 94 6.43 7.95 -5.86
CA PHE A 94 4.97 7.92 -5.91
C PHE A 94 4.50 7.91 -7.36
N ARG A 95 3.59 6.99 -7.68
CA ARG A 95 2.96 6.84 -8.99
C ARG A 95 1.44 6.79 -8.81
N ALA A 96 0.71 7.26 -9.82
CA ALA A 96 -0.74 7.23 -9.82
C ALA A 96 -1.25 5.78 -9.87
N PHE A 97 -2.23 5.46 -9.03
CA PHE A 97 -2.90 4.15 -8.99
C PHE A 97 -3.86 3.98 -10.18
N LEU A 98 -3.33 4.00 -11.40
CA LEU A 98 -4.10 4.00 -12.65
C LEU A 98 -3.50 3.05 -13.68
N SER A 99 -4.36 2.32 -14.40
CA SER A 99 -3.98 1.73 -15.69
C SER A 99 -3.79 2.82 -16.75
N ALA A 100 -2.99 2.54 -17.78
CA ALA A 100 -2.84 3.39 -18.95
C ALA A 100 -2.63 2.53 -20.21
N ARG A 101 -2.49 3.18 -21.38
CA ARG A 101 -2.40 2.51 -22.69
C ARG A 101 -1.41 1.34 -22.72
N LEU A 102 -0.24 1.50 -22.07
CA LEU A 102 0.84 0.51 -22.04
C LEU A 102 1.19 0.08 -20.60
N GLN A 103 0.28 0.29 -19.65
CA GLN A 103 0.50 0.00 -18.23
C GLN A 103 -0.75 -0.64 -17.65
N ASP A 104 -0.60 -1.84 -17.12
CA ASP A 104 -1.61 -2.43 -16.25
C ASP A 104 -1.40 -1.90 -14.83
N LEU A 105 -2.49 -1.65 -14.13
CA LEU A 105 -2.45 -1.24 -12.73
C LEU A 105 -1.64 -2.23 -11.89
N HIS A 106 -1.88 -3.55 -12.06
CA HIS A 106 -1.15 -4.62 -11.34
C HIS A 106 0.38 -4.54 -11.50
N SER A 107 0.88 -3.95 -12.59
CA SER A 107 2.32 -3.89 -12.89
C SER A 107 3.04 -2.66 -12.34
N ILE A 108 2.34 -1.74 -11.67
CA ILE A 108 2.94 -0.55 -11.04
C ILE A 108 3.97 -0.97 -9.98
N VAL A 109 3.63 -1.96 -9.15
CA VAL A 109 4.53 -2.51 -8.13
C VAL A 109 5.38 -3.61 -8.74
N ARG A 110 6.68 -3.59 -8.41
CA ARG A 110 7.66 -4.58 -8.89
C ARG A 110 7.27 -5.95 -8.39
N LYS A 111 7.42 -6.98 -9.23
CA LYS A 111 7.00 -8.35 -8.90
C LYS A 111 7.56 -8.86 -7.55
N ALA A 112 8.81 -8.55 -7.23
CA ALA A 112 9.47 -8.96 -5.98
C ALA A 112 8.85 -8.36 -4.71
N ASP A 113 8.14 -7.23 -4.85
CA ASP A 113 7.64 -6.45 -3.72
C ASP A 113 6.17 -6.78 -3.40
N ARG A 114 5.47 -7.47 -4.31
CA ARG A 114 4.00 -7.62 -4.25
C ARG A 114 3.49 -8.43 -3.06
N ASP A 115 4.26 -9.45 -2.67
CA ASP A 115 3.91 -10.37 -1.58
C ASP A 115 4.70 -10.08 -0.29
N SER A 116 5.69 -9.19 -0.37
CA SER A 116 6.66 -8.96 0.70
C SER A 116 6.57 -7.56 1.31
N MET A 117 6.02 -6.58 0.58
CA MET A 117 5.83 -5.22 1.09
C MET A 117 4.36 -4.98 1.47
N PRO A 118 4.07 -4.72 2.75
CA PRO A 118 2.72 -4.36 3.15
C PRO A 118 2.36 -2.97 2.62
N ILE A 119 1.11 -2.83 2.19
CA ILE A 119 0.48 -1.56 1.82
C ILE A 119 -0.06 -0.91 3.08
N VAL A 120 0.38 0.31 3.33
CA VAL A 120 0.01 1.16 4.46
C VAL A 120 -0.62 2.46 3.98
N ASN A 121 -1.45 3.09 4.81
CA ASN A 121 -1.89 4.46 4.57
C ASN A 121 -0.86 5.47 5.13
N LEU A 122 -1.11 6.77 4.96
CA LEU A 122 -0.21 7.84 5.46
C LEU A 122 0.12 7.73 6.95
N LYS A 123 -0.77 7.15 7.77
CA LYS A 123 -0.59 7.00 9.23
C LYS A 123 -0.03 5.62 9.63
N LEU A 124 0.40 4.79 8.67
CA LEU A 124 0.94 3.46 8.90
C LEU A 124 -0.06 2.44 9.51
N LYS A 125 -1.37 2.66 9.35
CA LYS A 125 -2.43 1.91 10.04
C LYS A 125 -3.19 0.87 9.20
N TYR A 126 -2.66 0.51 8.03
CA TYR A 126 -3.26 -0.50 7.15
C TYR A 126 -2.21 -1.52 6.74
N GLN A 127 -2.57 -2.80 6.59
CA GLN A 127 -1.67 -3.84 6.10
C GLN A 127 -2.48 -4.82 5.24
N LEU A 128 -2.45 -4.59 3.93
CA LEU A 128 -2.82 -5.54 2.88
C LEU A 128 -1.61 -5.68 1.93
N TYR A 129 -1.48 -6.79 1.21
CA TYR A 129 -0.43 -6.96 0.19
C TYR A 129 -0.96 -6.59 -1.21
N TRP A 130 -0.05 -6.35 -2.14
CA TRP A 130 -0.41 -5.86 -3.48
C TRP A 130 -1.28 -6.87 -4.25
N ASP A 131 -0.87 -8.13 -4.29
CA ASP A 131 -1.62 -9.16 -5.03
C ASP A 131 -3.00 -9.44 -4.39
N ALA A 132 -3.15 -9.16 -3.10
CA ALA A 132 -4.43 -9.29 -2.41
C ALA A 132 -5.47 -8.26 -2.88
N ILE A 133 -5.08 -7.13 -3.47
CA ILE A 133 -6.03 -6.16 -4.08
C ILE A 133 -6.78 -6.79 -5.26
N PHE A 134 -6.13 -7.70 -6.01
CA PHE A 134 -6.62 -8.15 -7.32
C PHE A 134 -7.14 -9.59 -7.34
N ASN A 135 -6.88 -10.37 -6.28
CA ASN A 135 -7.23 -11.80 -6.22
C ASN A 135 -8.55 -12.11 -5.51
N ASP A 136 -9.24 -11.12 -4.93
CA ASP A 136 -10.58 -11.17 -4.28
C ASP A 136 -10.84 -9.90 -3.42
N GLY A 137 -9.81 -9.05 -3.26
CA GLY A 137 -9.75 -8.02 -2.24
C GLY A 137 -10.70 -6.86 -2.42
N ARG A 138 -11.84 -6.92 -1.74
CA ARG A 138 -12.45 -5.71 -1.20
C ARG A 138 -11.43 -5.06 -0.25
N MET A 139 -11.15 -3.77 -0.47
CA MET A 139 -10.56 -2.97 0.58
C MET A 139 -11.37 -3.19 1.87
N LYS A 140 -10.68 -3.47 2.98
CA LYS A 140 -11.37 -3.70 4.25
C LYS A 140 -12.25 -2.49 4.56
N ASP A 141 -13.53 -2.75 4.83
CA ASP A 141 -14.48 -1.70 5.19
C ASP A 141 -13.92 -0.91 6.40
N ARG A 142 -14.10 0.42 6.38
CA ARG A 142 -13.73 1.35 7.46
C ARG A 142 -12.22 1.59 7.68
N VAL A 143 -11.38 1.31 6.69
CA VAL A 143 -9.98 1.76 6.72
C VAL A 143 -9.87 3.17 6.13
N PRO A 144 -9.40 4.17 6.89
CA PRO A 144 -9.20 5.52 6.38
C PRO A 144 -8.11 5.56 5.30
N ILE A 145 -8.41 6.23 4.20
CA ILE A 145 -7.44 6.65 3.20
C ILE A 145 -7.15 8.12 3.47
N TYR A 146 -5.87 8.45 3.65
CA TYR A 146 -5.47 9.84 3.87
C TYR A 146 -4.93 10.45 2.58
N SER A 147 -5.27 11.72 2.34
CA SER A 147 -4.58 12.56 1.36
C SER A 147 -3.19 12.97 1.87
N PHE A 148 -2.31 13.45 0.98
CA PHE A 148 -0.98 13.94 1.39
C PHE A 148 -1.03 15.03 2.47
N ASP A 149 -2.04 15.90 2.45
CA ASP A 149 -2.26 16.91 3.49
C ASP A 149 -2.94 16.38 4.78
N GLY A 150 -3.13 15.06 4.89
CA GLY A 150 -3.52 14.37 6.11
C GLY A 150 -5.03 14.29 6.38
N ARG A 151 -5.88 14.67 5.42
CA ARG A 151 -7.34 14.56 5.53
C ARG A 151 -7.80 13.14 5.24
N ASP A 152 -8.78 12.65 6.00
CA ASP A 152 -9.39 11.34 5.75
C ASP A 152 -10.43 11.47 4.63
N VAL A 153 -10.09 10.94 3.47
CA VAL A 153 -10.87 11.11 2.24
C VAL A 153 -12.27 10.52 2.35
N LEU A 154 -12.46 9.47 3.17
CA LEU A 154 -13.76 8.84 3.33
C LEU A 154 -14.73 9.68 4.17
N SER A 155 -14.22 10.57 5.03
CA SER A 155 -15.03 11.42 5.91
C SER A 155 -15.05 12.89 5.51
N ASP A 156 -14.03 13.36 4.77
CA ASP A 156 -13.89 14.76 4.38
C ASP A 156 -14.86 15.17 3.26
N SER A 157 -15.54 16.32 3.40
CA SER A 157 -16.53 16.80 2.43
C SER A 157 -15.93 17.31 1.12
N ALA A 158 -14.61 17.56 1.05
CA ALA A 158 -13.95 17.98 -0.19
C ALA A 158 -13.96 16.89 -1.27
N TRP A 159 -14.21 15.63 -0.89
CA TRP A 159 -14.48 14.51 -1.81
C TRP A 159 -15.96 14.12 -1.72
N PRO A 160 -16.86 14.78 -2.46
CA PRO A 160 -18.29 14.45 -2.38
C PRO A 160 -18.56 13.01 -2.83
N GLU A 161 -17.82 12.51 -3.82
CA GLU A 161 -17.95 11.15 -4.33
C GLU A 161 -16.85 10.25 -3.76
N LYS A 162 -17.23 9.23 -2.97
CA LYS A 162 -16.29 8.28 -2.35
C LYS A 162 -15.92 7.14 -3.30
N THR A 163 -15.59 7.50 -4.52
CA THR A 163 -15.19 6.59 -5.60
C THR A 163 -13.71 6.80 -5.92
N MET A 164 -13.08 5.81 -6.57
CA MET A 164 -11.69 5.89 -7.01
C MET A 164 -11.55 5.65 -8.52
N TRP A 165 -10.77 6.47 -9.21
CA TRP A 165 -10.30 6.14 -10.56
C TRP A 165 -9.27 5.01 -10.52
N HIS A 166 -9.39 4.05 -11.45
CA HIS A 166 -8.37 3.00 -11.62
C HIS A 166 -8.24 2.51 -13.08
N GLY A 167 -9.33 2.55 -13.87
CA GLY A 167 -9.30 2.23 -15.31
C GLY A 167 -8.89 0.78 -15.63
N SER A 168 -9.16 -0.14 -14.71
CA SER A 168 -8.67 -1.52 -14.76
C SER A 168 -9.81 -2.53 -14.54
N THR A 169 -9.60 -3.78 -14.90
CA THR A 169 -10.44 -4.91 -14.45
C THR A 169 -10.22 -5.18 -12.95
N SER A 170 -10.99 -6.11 -12.37
CA SER A 170 -10.76 -6.62 -11.01
C SER A 170 -9.37 -7.25 -10.84
N GLY A 171 -8.84 -7.90 -11.89
CA GLY A 171 -7.47 -8.44 -11.92
C GLY A 171 -6.37 -7.39 -12.16
N GLY A 172 -6.72 -6.11 -12.24
CA GLY A 172 -5.75 -5.02 -12.41
C GLY A 172 -5.19 -4.89 -13.83
N GLN A 173 -5.79 -5.57 -14.83
CA GLN A 173 -5.45 -5.39 -16.24
C GLN A 173 -6.12 -4.12 -16.79
N ARG A 174 -5.45 -3.40 -17.70
CA ARG A 174 -6.02 -2.22 -18.34
C ARG A 174 -7.31 -2.57 -19.10
N HIS A 175 -8.36 -1.78 -18.88
CA HIS A 175 -9.62 -1.94 -19.62
C HIS A 175 -9.71 -0.86 -20.69
N VAL A 176 -9.48 -1.24 -21.96
CA VAL A 176 -9.19 -0.33 -23.11
C VAL A 176 -10.15 0.88 -23.22
N ASP A 177 -11.42 0.70 -22.85
CA ASP A 177 -12.45 1.72 -22.99
C ASP A 177 -12.81 2.47 -21.70
N SER A 178 -12.08 2.27 -20.59
CA SER A 178 -12.48 2.76 -19.26
C SER A 178 -11.46 3.65 -18.55
N PHE A 179 -10.54 4.27 -19.29
CA PHE A 179 -9.52 5.18 -18.72
C PHE A 179 -9.45 6.56 -19.42
N CYS A 180 -10.60 7.17 -19.73
CA CYS A 180 -10.68 8.60 -20.11
C CYS A 180 -9.72 9.04 -21.23
N GLU A 181 -9.62 8.28 -22.32
CA GLU A 181 -8.63 8.52 -23.39
C GLU A 181 -7.19 8.66 -22.87
N THR A 182 -6.78 7.70 -22.05
CA THR A 182 -5.47 7.75 -21.36
C THR A 182 -5.38 8.87 -20.33
N TRP A 183 -6.49 9.20 -19.66
CA TRP A 183 -6.60 10.28 -18.67
C TRP A 183 -6.36 11.68 -19.24
N ARG A 184 -6.87 11.93 -20.44
CA ARG A 184 -6.74 13.21 -21.13
C ARG A 184 -8.05 13.98 -21.22
N VAL A 185 -9.18 13.31 -21.01
CA VAL A 185 -10.52 13.90 -21.16
C VAL A 185 -11.31 13.72 -19.88
N GLY A 186 -11.96 14.77 -19.41
CA GLY A 186 -12.71 14.80 -18.14
C GLY A 186 -14.22 14.81 -18.30
N GLU A 187 -14.75 15.11 -19.48
CA GLU A 187 -16.18 15.32 -19.71
C GLU A 187 -16.88 14.12 -20.36
N ARG A 188 -18.15 13.92 -20.00
CA ARG A 188 -19.09 13.08 -20.77
C ARG A 188 -19.32 13.80 -22.09
N ALA A 189 -18.84 13.24 -23.20
CA ALA A 189 -19.20 13.78 -24.52
C ALA A 189 -20.73 13.78 -24.68
N LEU A 190 -21.34 14.96 -24.77
CA LEU A 190 -22.78 15.20 -24.97
C LEU A 190 -23.24 14.91 -26.42
N THR A 191 -22.65 13.90 -27.08
CA THR A 191 -23.06 13.46 -28.42
C THR A 191 -23.14 11.93 -28.48
N GLY A 192 -24.38 11.42 -28.44
CA GLY A 192 -24.77 10.15 -29.06
C GLY A 192 -24.46 8.84 -28.34
N MET A 193 -23.49 8.78 -27.42
CA MET A 193 -23.20 7.56 -26.64
C MET A 193 -22.61 7.93 -25.28
N PRO A 194 -23.24 7.53 -24.15
CA PRO A 194 -22.64 7.71 -22.84
C PRO A 194 -21.43 6.77 -22.73
N ARG A 195 -20.24 7.25 -23.11
CA ARG A 195 -19.02 6.57 -22.71
C ARG A 195 -18.95 6.71 -21.20
N LEU A 196 -19.04 5.58 -20.51
CA LEU A 196 -18.95 5.41 -19.05
C LEU A 196 -17.55 5.80 -18.50
N CYS A 197 -16.87 6.75 -19.13
CA CYS A 197 -15.49 7.10 -18.84
C CYS A 197 -15.35 7.92 -17.55
N CYS A 198 -16.40 8.59 -17.05
CA CYS A 198 -16.27 9.72 -16.11
C CYS A 198 -17.00 9.58 -14.75
N LEU A 199 -17.30 8.36 -14.25
CA LEU A 199 -17.72 8.17 -12.86
C LEU A 199 -16.55 7.66 -11.99
N GLY A 200 -15.92 8.59 -11.29
CA GLY A 200 -14.82 8.36 -10.37
C GLY A 200 -14.25 9.70 -9.91
N GLN A 201 -13.75 9.80 -8.68
CA GLN A 201 -12.80 10.83 -8.25
C GLN A 201 -11.52 10.12 -7.84
N ILE A 202 -10.31 10.69 -7.97
CA ILE A 202 -9.12 10.01 -7.41
C ILE A 202 -9.19 10.10 -5.90
N SER A 203 -9.26 8.93 -5.27
CA SER A 203 -9.15 8.71 -3.83
C SER A 203 -8.53 7.33 -3.58
N ALA A 204 -7.26 7.14 -3.95
CA ALA A 204 -6.38 6.14 -3.32
C ALA A 204 -4.92 6.44 -3.64
#